data_AF-A0A9E4FMV3-F1
#
_entry.id   AF-A0A9E4FMV3-F1
#
_cell.length_a   1.000
_cell.length_b   1.000
_cell.length_c   1.000
_cell.angle_alpha   90.00
_cell.angle_beta   90.00
_cell.angle_gamma   90.00
#
_symmetry.space_group_name_H-M   'P 1'
#
loop_
_entity.id
_entity.type
_entity.pdbx_description
1 polymer ?
#
loop_
_entity_poly.entity_id
_entity_poly.type
_entity_poly.pdbx_seq_one_letter_code
_entity_poly.pdbx_strand_id
1 'polypeptide(L)'
;MLLPKLRMDGQSKALGFAMALGAGCCYGATNVIGKWVVDEYSHPLLVSAFALLFGMVIMLTLTHTDVPKALGRSRRSLLPIVMAGACSGGGVTLTYFALSRTEVVIAAPIIASAPLVTLLLAHLALRGLERVTWQLVLGTLMIVGGIILIVFGR
;
A
#
# COMPACT_ATOMS: atom_id res chain seq x y z
N MET A 1 14.03 -25.43 14.85
CA MET A 1 14.11 -24.10 15.47
C MET A 1 12.79 -23.39 15.18
N LEU A 2 11.77 -23.66 16.00
CA LEU A 2 10.42 -23.10 15.83
C LEU A 2 10.40 -21.65 16.31
N LEU A 3 9.96 -20.73 15.45
CA LEU A 3 9.74 -19.34 15.83
C LEU A 3 8.67 -19.28 16.93
N PRO A 4 8.93 -18.55 18.04
CA PRO A 4 7.92 -18.36 19.08
C PRO A 4 6.73 -17.62 18.48
N LYS A 5 5.53 -18.19 18.64
CA LYS A 5 4.27 -17.52 18.32
C LYS A 5 4.28 -16.17 19.06
N LEU A 6 4.39 -15.08 18.31
CA LEU A 6 4.16 -13.72 18.78
C LEU A 6 2.73 -13.66 19.35
N ARG A 7 2.63 -13.85 20.66
CA ARG A 7 1.42 -13.61 21.42
C ARG A 7 1.18 -12.10 21.40
N MET A 8 0.38 -11.66 20.43
CA MET A 8 -0.07 -10.28 20.33
C MET A 8 -1.01 -10.01 21.51
N ASP A 9 -0.48 -9.41 22.57
CA ASP A 9 -1.27 -8.94 23.71
C ASP A 9 -2.34 -7.95 23.24
N GLY A 10 -3.46 -7.86 23.97
CA GLY A 10 -4.62 -7.05 23.57
C GLY A 10 -4.28 -5.57 23.28
N GLN A 11 -3.25 -5.03 23.94
CA GLN A 11 -2.73 -3.69 23.70
C GLN A 11 -2.01 -3.56 22.34
N SER A 12 -1.26 -4.58 21.91
CA SER A 12 -0.58 -4.60 20.60
C SER A 12 -1.57 -4.67 19.44
N LYS A 13 -2.70 -5.35 19.62
CA LYS A 13 -3.77 -5.41 18.59
C LYS A 13 -4.48 -4.07 18.43
N ALA A 14 -4.84 -3.43 19.54
CA ALA A 14 -5.45 -2.10 19.51
C ALA A 14 -4.53 -1.07 18.85
N LEU A 15 -3.23 -1.09 19.19
CA LEU A 15 -2.24 -0.24 18.54
C LEU A 15 -2.13 -0.53 17.03
N GLY A 16 -2.13 -1.81 16.64
CA GLY A 16 -2.13 -2.21 15.23
C GLY A 16 -3.35 -1.67 14.47
N PHE A 17 -4.55 -1.75 15.06
CA PHE A 17 -5.76 -1.16 14.46
C PHE A 17 -5.69 0.37 14.38
N ALA A 18 -5.19 1.03 15.42
CA ALA A 18 -5.01 2.48 15.41
C ALA A 18 -4.01 2.93 14.32
N MET A 19 -2.90 2.21 14.17
CA MET A 19 -1.92 2.43 13.09
C MET A 19 -2.53 2.19 11.71
N ALA A 20 -3.34 1.15 11.55
CA ALA A 20 -4.03 0.86 10.29
C ALA A 20 -5.05 1.95 9.92
N LEU A 21 -5.81 2.44 10.89
CA LEU A 21 -6.74 3.57 10.70
C LEU A 21 -5.98 4.85 10.33
N GLY A 22 -4.89 5.16 11.05
CA GLY A 22 -4.03 6.29 10.73
C GLY A 22 -3.44 6.20 9.32
N ALA A 23 -2.99 5.01 8.92
CA ALA A 23 -2.53 4.76 7.55
C ALA A 23 -3.66 5.01 6.54
N GLY A 24 -4.88 4.53 6.81
CA GLY A 24 -6.06 4.79 5.97
C GLY A 24 -6.34 6.28 5.79
N CYS A 25 -6.25 7.07 6.86
CA CYS A 25 -6.39 8.53 6.79
C CYS A 25 -5.30 9.18 5.92
N CYS A 26 -4.04 8.79 6.11
CA CYS A 26 -2.93 9.29 5.31
C CYS A 26 -3.11 8.95 3.82
N TYR A 27 -3.40 7.69 3.48
CA TYR A 27 -3.60 7.25 2.10
C TYR A 27 -4.85 7.88 1.45
N GLY A 28 -5.91 8.15 2.23
CA GLY A 28 -7.06 8.91 1.77
C GLY A 28 -6.68 10.36 1.41
N ALA A 29 -5.97 11.05 2.32
CA ALA A 29 -5.50 12.41 2.10
C ALA A 29 -4.55 12.52 0.89
N THR A 30 -3.68 11.52 0.68
CA THR A 30 -2.76 11.47 -0.47
C THR A 30 -3.49 11.56 -1.80
N ASN A 31 -4.65 10.90 -1.97
CA ASN A 31 -5.40 10.95 -3.22
C ASN A 31 -6.01 12.33 -3.48
N VAL A 32 -6.54 12.99 -2.44
CA VAL A 32 -7.14 14.33 -2.56
C VAL A 32 -6.07 15.39 -2.82
N ILE A 33 -5.02 15.43 -1.99
CA ILE A 33 -3.90 16.35 -2.17
C ILE A 33 -3.20 16.06 -3.50
N GLY A 34 -3.01 14.78 -3.84
CA GLY A 34 -2.38 14.36 -5.07
C GLY A 34 -3.12 14.84 -6.31
N LYS A 35 -4.46 14.79 -6.30
CA LYS A 35 -5.28 15.36 -7.38
C LYS A 35 -5.07 16.87 -7.49
N TRP A 36 -5.13 17.59 -6.37
CA TRP A 36 -4.89 19.04 -6.35
C TRP A 36 -3.50 19.41 -6.90
N VAL A 37 -2.44 18.73 -6.46
CA VAL A 37 -1.07 18.99 -6.95
C VAL A 37 -0.93 18.63 -8.42
N VAL A 38 -1.50 17.52 -8.90
CA VAL A 38 -1.41 17.13 -10.31
C VAL A 38 -2.21 18.06 -11.24
N ASP A 39 -3.30 18.67 -10.75
CA ASP A 39 -4.06 19.64 -11.54
C ASP A 39 -3.32 21.00 -11.60
N GLU A 40 -2.57 21.37 -10.56
CA GLU A 40 -1.77 22.60 -10.52
C GLU A 40 -0.45 22.48 -11.29
N TYR A 41 0.18 21.30 -11.28
CA TYR A 41 1.43 21.02 -11.99
C TYR A 41 1.18 20.16 -13.24
N SER A 42 1.62 20.61 -14.41
CA SER A 42 1.27 19.96 -15.70
C SER A 42 1.78 18.53 -15.89
N HIS A 43 2.71 18.02 -15.07
CA HIS A 43 3.34 16.71 -15.29
C HIS A 43 3.23 15.74 -14.08
N PRO A 44 2.41 14.67 -14.17
CA PRO A 44 2.19 13.71 -13.06
C PRO A 44 3.46 12.96 -12.62
N LEU A 45 4.41 12.78 -13.55
CA LEU A 45 5.72 12.18 -13.29
C LEU A 45 6.49 12.98 -12.25
N LEU A 46 6.46 14.32 -12.34
CA LEU A 46 7.16 15.20 -11.41
C LEU A 46 6.61 15.04 -9.99
N VAL A 47 5.28 15.02 -9.86
CA VAL A 47 4.60 14.84 -8.57
C VAL A 47 4.97 13.49 -7.94
N SER A 48 4.94 12.41 -8.73
CA SER A 48 5.32 11.09 -8.26
C SER A 48 6.79 11.01 -7.85
N ALA A 49 7.69 11.67 -8.58
CA ALA A 49 9.12 11.69 -8.28
C ALA A 49 9.40 12.40 -6.95
N PHE A 50 8.80 13.57 -6.72
CA PHE A 50 8.93 14.27 -5.44
C PHE A 50 8.32 13.48 -4.28
N ALA A 51 7.13 12.90 -4.46
CA ALA A 51 6.50 12.07 -3.43
C ALA A 51 7.40 10.89 -3.01
N LEU A 52 7.97 10.19 -3.98
CA LEU A 52 8.90 9.08 -3.74
C LEU A 52 10.21 9.54 -3.12
N LEU A 53 10.75 10.69 -3.55
CA LEU A 53 11.97 11.26 -2.98
C LEU A 53 11.81 11.60 -1.50
N PHE A 54 10.76 12.35 -1.14
CA PHE A 54 10.49 12.70 0.26
C PHE A 54 10.16 11.46 1.09
N GLY A 55 9.38 10.51 0.53
CA GLY A 55 9.10 9.23 1.18
C GLY A 55 10.38 8.44 1.47
N MET A 56 11.33 8.41 0.53
CA MET A 56 12.63 7.77 0.71
C MET A 56 13.45 8.45 1.82
N VAL A 57 13.51 9.78 1.83
CA VAL A 57 14.24 10.53 2.86
C VAL A 57 13.68 10.24 4.26
N ILE A 58 12.36 10.29 4.42
CA ILE A 58 11.70 9.99 5.71
C ILE A 58 11.94 8.54 6.14
N MET A 59 11.84 7.58 5.22
CA MET A 59 12.12 6.17 5.56
C MET A 59 13.58 5.96 5.93
N LEU A 60 14.51 6.62 5.24
CA LEU A 60 15.95 6.49 5.53
C LEU A 60 16.29 7.03 6.91
N THR A 61 15.70 8.16 7.34
CA THR A 61 15.96 8.72 8.67
C THR A 61 15.44 7.80 9.77
N LEU A 62 14.25 7.20 9.58
CA LEU A 62 13.65 6.26 10.54
C LEU A 62 14.41 4.93 10.62
N THR A 63 14.99 4.45 9.51
CA THR A 63 15.59 3.11 9.42
C THR A 63 17.12 3.14 9.27
N HIS A 64 17.76 4.28 9.52
CA HIS A 64 19.20 4.49 9.28
C HIS A 64 20.11 3.47 9.99
N THR A 65 19.67 2.95 11.15
CA THR A 65 20.45 1.96 11.93
C THR A 65 20.26 0.52 11.44
N ASP A 66 19.12 0.20 10.83
CA ASP A 66 18.77 -1.17 10.44
C ASP A 66 19.18 -1.51 9.02
N VAL A 67 19.22 -0.53 8.11
CA VAL A 67 19.62 -0.70 6.71
C VAL A 67 21.02 -1.33 6.58
N PRO A 68 22.09 -0.84 7.24
CA PRO A 68 23.42 -1.42 7.11
C PRO A 68 23.49 -2.87 7.62
N LYS A 69 22.76 -3.17 8.71
CA LYS A 69 22.69 -4.50 9.32
C LYS A 69 21.97 -5.50 8.40
N ALA A 70 20.94 -5.06 7.69
CA ALA A 70 20.18 -5.88 6.75
C ALA A 70 20.98 -6.20 5.47
N LEU A 71 21.69 -5.21 4.92
CA LEU A 71 22.51 -5.34 3.72
C LEU A 71 23.69 -6.32 3.90
N GLY A 72 24.28 -6.38 5.10
CA GLY A 72 25.39 -7.29 5.40
C GLY A 72 25.00 -8.77 5.52
N ARG A 73 23.71 -9.08 5.68
CA ARG A 73 23.25 -10.43 6.06
C ARG A 73 23.00 -11.36 4.88
N SER A 74 22.55 -10.85 3.74
CA SER A 74 22.29 -11.67 2.55
C SER A 74 22.07 -10.82 1.29
N ARG A 75 22.84 -11.08 0.23
CA ARG A 75 22.58 -10.48 -1.10
C ARG A 75 21.35 -11.08 -1.80
N ARG A 76 20.89 -12.27 -1.39
CA ARG A 76 19.74 -12.94 -2.02
C ARG A 76 18.40 -12.26 -1.68
N SER A 77 18.31 -11.55 -0.56
CA SER A 77 17.13 -10.76 -0.20
C SER A 77 17.02 -9.43 -0.96
N LEU A 78 18.07 -8.99 -1.67
CA LEU A 78 18.05 -7.72 -2.39
C LEU A 78 17.12 -7.77 -3.61
N LEU A 79 17.08 -8.90 -4.33
CA LEU A 79 16.24 -9.03 -5.52
C LEU A 79 14.75 -8.79 -5.23
N PRO A 80 14.11 -9.47 -4.24
CA PRO A 80 12.72 -9.19 -3.92
C PRO A 80 12.49 -7.78 -3.35
N ILE A 81 13.46 -7.20 -2.64
CA ILE A 81 13.36 -5.81 -2.15
C ILE A 81 13.34 -4.83 -3.32
N VAL A 82 14.23 -5.00 -4.30
CA VAL A 82 14.28 -4.15 -5.51
C VAL A 82 13.01 -4.32 -6.32
N MET A 83 12.51 -5.54 -6.50
CA MET A 83 11.24 -5.78 -7.19
C MET A 83 10.05 -5.13 -6.48
N ALA A 84 9.98 -5.24 -5.15
CA ALA A 84 8.93 -4.60 -4.35
C ALA A 84 9.01 -3.06 -4.46
N GLY A 85 10.23 -2.50 -4.39
CA GLY A 85 10.46 -1.06 -4.58
C GLY A 85 10.06 -0.58 -5.98
N ALA A 86 10.43 -1.32 -7.03
CA ALA A 86 10.06 -1.00 -8.41
C ALA A 86 8.53 -1.05 -8.61
N CYS A 87 7.87 -2.08 -8.07
CA CYS A 87 6.42 -2.20 -8.13
C CYS A 87 5.71 -1.08 -7.36
N SER A 88 6.24 -0.69 -6.19
CA SER A 88 5.71 0.41 -5.39
C SER A 88 5.87 1.76 -6.10
N GLY A 89 7.08 2.05 -6.60
CA GLY A 89 7.35 3.28 -7.37
C GLY A 89 6.47 3.36 -8.63
N GLY A 90 6.39 2.28 -9.38
CA GLY A 90 5.48 2.17 -10.53
C GLY A 90 4.02 2.40 -10.12
N GLY A 91 3.54 1.76 -9.07
CA GLY A 91 2.17 1.93 -8.56
C GLY A 91 1.84 3.39 -8.17
N VAL A 92 2.78 4.07 -7.51
CA VAL A 92 2.63 5.50 -7.18
C VAL A 92 2.57 6.35 -8.45
N THR A 93 3.45 6.12 -9.42
CA THR A 93 3.42 6.84 -10.71
C THR A 93 2.11 6.61 -11.45
N LEU A 94 1.64 5.35 -11.57
CA LEU A 94 0.36 5.04 -12.20
C LEU A 94 -0.82 5.71 -11.48
N THR A 95 -0.77 5.81 -10.15
CA THR A 95 -1.79 6.48 -9.35
C THR A 95 -1.89 7.96 -9.72
N TYR A 96 -0.77 8.69 -9.75
CA TYR A 96 -0.78 10.10 -10.14
C TYR A 96 -1.19 10.32 -11.61
N PHE A 97 -0.83 9.39 -12.51
CA PHE A 97 -1.36 9.40 -13.87
C PHE A 97 -2.88 9.21 -13.90
N ALA A 98 -3.44 8.29 -13.11
CA ALA A 98 -4.89 8.10 -13.02
C ALA A 98 -5.58 9.37 -12.49
N LEU A 99 -5.04 9.99 -11.45
CA LEU A 99 -5.57 11.26 -10.91
C LEU A 99 -5.49 12.41 -11.92
N SER A 100 -4.50 12.40 -12.82
CA SER A 100 -4.40 13.41 -13.89
C SER A 100 -5.49 13.29 -14.96
N ARG A 101 -6.10 12.10 -15.11
CA ARG A 101 -7.07 11.79 -16.18
C ARG A 101 -8.50 11.63 -15.67
N THR A 102 -8.67 11.44 -14.37
CA THR A 102 -9.95 11.07 -13.76
C THR A 102 -10.15 11.84 -12.46
N GLU A 103 -11.42 12.02 -12.07
CA GLU A 103 -11.76 12.61 -10.78
C GLU A 103 -11.37 11.70 -9.61
N VAL A 104 -10.94 12.32 -8.50
CA VAL A 104 -10.53 11.61 -7.29
C VAL A 104 -11.66 10.74 -6.72
N VAL A 105 -12.92 11.15 -6.87
CA VAL A 105 -14.10 10.40 -6.40
C VAL A 105 -14.29 9.08 -7.13
N ILE A 106 -13.79 8.96 -8.36
CA ILE A 106 -13.83 7.73 -9.16
C ILE A 106 -12.54 6.92 -8.96
N ALA A 107 -11.38 7.59 -8.96
CA ALA A 107 -10.08 6.95 -8.86
C ALA A 107 -9.83 6.32 -7.48
N ALA A 108 -10.18 7.02 -6.39
CA ALA A 108 -9.87 6.55 -5.03
C ALA A 108 -10.54 5.21 -4.68
N PRO A 109 -11.84 4.96 -5.00
CA PRO A 109 -12.44 3.65 -4.79
C PRO A 109 -11.79 2.54 -5.63
N ILE A 110 -11.39 2.84 -6.87
CA ILE A 110 -10.68 1.86 -7.73
C ILE A 110 -9.31 1.51 -7.11
N ILE A 111 -8.55 2.50 -6.64
CA ILE A 111 -7.27 2.26 -5.96
C ILE A 111 -7.48 1.49 -4.65
N ALA A 112 -8.54 1.80 -3.91
CA ALA A 112 -8.91 1.10 -2.68
C ALA A 112 -9.32 -0.38 -2.91
N SER A 113 -9.50 -0.81 -4.16
CA SER A 113 -9.73 -2.22 -4.51
C SER A 113 -8.46 -3.08 -4.47
N ALA A 114 -7.28 -2.50 -4.20
CA ALA A 114 -6.01 -3.21 -4.07
C ALA A 114 -6.05 -4.50 -3.20
N PRO A 115 -6.83 -4.60 -2.10
CA PRO A 115 -6.94 -5.83 -1.32
C PRO A 115 -7.41 -7.05 -2.14
N LEU A 116 -8.20 -6.87 -3.21
CA LEU A 116 -8.58 -7.96 -4.10
C LEU A 116 -7.36 -8.54 -4.83
N VAL A 117 -6.56 -7.65 -5.41
CA VAL A 117 -5.35 -8.02 -6.14
C VAL A 117 -4.36 -8.67 -5.16
N THR A 118 -4.22 -8.11 -3.96
CA THR A 118 -3.42 -8.70 -2.89
C THR A 118 -3.90 -10.10 -2.52
N LEU A 119 -5.20 -10.33 -2.34
CA LEU A 119 -5.75 -11.65 -2.03
C LEU A 119 -5.47 -12.67 -3.16
N LEU A 120 -5.66 -12.26 -4.41
CA LEU A 120 -5.37 -13.08 -5.57
C LEU A 120 -3.87 -13.44 -5.65
N LEU A 121 -2.99 -12.45 -5.48
CA LEU A 121 -1.54 -12.65 -5.50
C LEU A 121 -1.06 -13.47 -4.30
N ALA A 122 -1.61 -13.27 -3.11
CA ALA A 122 -1.34 -14.10 -1.95
C ALA A 122 -1.77 -15.55 -2.20
N HIS A 123 -2.95 -15.75 -2.80
CA HIS A 123 -3.40 -17.08 -3.19
C HIS A 123 -2.56 -17.70 -4.32
N LEU A 124 -1.91 -16.93 -5.18
CA LEU A 124 -1.07 -17.48 -6.26
C LEU A 124 0.37 -17.73 -5.81
N ALA A 125 0.97 -16.76 -5.12
CA ALA A 125 2.39 -16.73 -4.76
C ALA A 125 2.69 -17.29 -3.36
N LEU A 126 1.74 -17.19 -2.42
CA LEU A 126 1.93 -17.56 -1.00
C LEU A 126 1.09 -18.78 -0.59
N ARG A 127 0.75 -19.67 -1.54
CA ARG A 127 -0.07 -20.89 -1.33
C ARG A 127 0.31 -21.76 -0.12
N GLY A 128 1.55 -21.65 0.39
CA GLY A 128 2.04 -22.38 1.57
C GLY A 128 2.22 -21.55 2.86
N LEU A 129 2.12 -20.21 2.83
CA LEU A 129 2.38 -19.33 3.98
C LEU A 129 1.12 -18.73 4.60
N GLU A 130 0.10 -18.43 3.80
CA GLU A 130 -1.15 -17.83 4.27
C GLU A 130 -2.34 -18.78 4.03
N ARG A 131 -3.08 -19.08 5.09
CA ARG A 131 -4.35 -19.79 4.97
C ARG A 131 -5.44 -18.78 4.62
N VAL A 132 -5.82 -18.74 3.35
CA VAL A 132 -6.99 -17.95 2.90
C VAL A 132 -8.23 -18.53 3.58
N THR A 133 -8.77 -17.80 4.57
CA THR A 133 -9.98 -18.19 5.28
C THR A 133 -11.23 -17.65 4.58
N TRP A 134 -12.35 -18.35 4.73
CA TRP A 134 -13.63 -17.90 4.17
C TRP A 134 -14.06 -16.52 4.69
N GLN A 135 -13.72 -16.20 5.94
CA GLN A 135 -13.97 -14.89 6.55
C GLN A 135 -13.23 -13.77 5.81
N LEU A 136 -11.99 -14.01 5.39
CA LEU A 136 -11.20 -13.03 4.64
C LEU A 136 -11.79 -12.78 3.25
N VAL A 137 -12.22 -13.85 2.56
CA VAL A 137 -12.92 -13.77 1.27
C VAL A 137 -14.20 -12.94 1.39
N LEU A 138 -15.05 -13.22 2.40
CA LEU A 138 -16.27 -12.47 2.64
C LEU A 138 -15.99 -10.99 2.94
N GLY A 139 -14.99 -10.70 3.77
CA GLY A 139 -14.57 -9.32 4.06
C GLY A 139 -14.11 -8.59 2.80
N THR A 140 -13.31 -9.24 1.95
CA THR A 140 -12.89 -8.65 0.66
C THR A 140 -14.08 -8.40 -0.25
N LEU A 141 -15.02 -9.35 -0.39
CA LEU A 141 -16.23 -9.16 -1.19
C LEU A 141 -17.09 -7.98 -0.70
N MET A 142 -17.19 -7.79 0.62
CA MET A 142 -17.92 -6.68 1.20
C MET A 142 -17.28 -5.32 0.86
N ILE A 143 -15.94 -5.24 0.88
CA ILE A 143 -15.20 -4.05 0.44
C ILE A 143 -15.50 -3.74 -1.04
N VAL A 144 -15.47 -4.77 -1.90
CA VAL A 144 -15.77 -4.61 -3.33
C VAL A 144 -17.19 -4.14 -3.56
N GLY A 145 -18.16 -4.72 -2.86
CA GLY A 145 -19.56 -4.27 -2.94
C GLY A 145 -19.70 -2.79 -2.60
N GLY A 146 -19.01 -2.31 -1.57
CA GLY A 146 -18.96 -0.89 -1.22
C GLY A 146 -18.34 -0.03 -2.33
N ILE A 147 -17.21 -0.46 -2.91
CA ILE A 147 -16.55 0.24 -4.02
C ILE A 147 -17.47 0.34 -5.24
N ILE A 148 -18.12 -0.77 -5.62
CA ILE A 148 -19.09 -0.82 -6.73
C ILE A 148 -20.22 0.17 -6.46
N LEU A 149 -20.77 0.21 -5.25
CA LEU A 149 -21.83 1.13 -4.89
C LEU A 149 -21.39 2.60 -5.03
N ILE A 150 -20.19 2.96 -4.56
CA ILE A 150 -19.63 4.32 -4.73
C ILE A 150 -19.45 4.66 -6.22
N VAL A 151 -19.00 3.70 -7.01
CA VAL A 151 -18.80 3.82 -8.45
C VAL A 151 -20.15 3.96 -9.19
N PHE A 152 -21.22 3.29 -8.79
CA PHE A 152 -22.52 3.41 -9.47
C PHE A 152 -23.43 4.51 -8.91
N GLY A 153 -23.17 5.00 -7.69
CA GLY A 153 -23.94 6.07 -7.04
C GLY A 153 -23.60 7.49 -7.49
N ARG A 154 -22.82 7.63 -8.56
CA ARG A 154 -22.53 8.89 -9.27
C ARG A 154 -23.37 9.00 -10.54
#